data_AF-A0A935LUY8-F1
#
_entry.id   AF-A0A935LUY8-F1
#
_cell.length_a   1.000
_cell.length_b   1.000
_cell.length_c   1.000
_cell.angle_alpha   90.00
_cell.angle_beta   90.00
_cell.angle_gamma   90.00
#
_symmetry.space_group_name_H-M   'P 1'
#
loop_
_entity.id
_entity.type
_entity.pdbx_description
1 polymer ?
#
loop_
_entity_poly.entity_id
_entity_poly.type
_entity_poly.pdbx_seq_one_letter_code
_entity_poly.pdbx_strand_id
1 'polypeptide(L)'
;MMRNFLSLLFISVLVLFTGYTNRTFSQTDKPEKYSKIKIYINNNTDFDRLSAYDLHIDHAVRKNNFIEAWLSQSEIESVKKSGMSYQILISDWKKYYDALPKMNAGEIRRAIENSVATDNVSHSIYGSMGGFLTYSQVNAKLDSMRLEYPGTDLGKICNGFFS
;
A
#
# COMPACT_ATOMS: atom_id res chain seq x y z
N MET A 1 -54.83 -28.79 30.06
CA MET A 1 -53.77 -27.85 30.53
C MET A 1 -52.37 -28.21 30.02
N MET A 2 -51.97 -29.49 29.91
CA MET A 2 -50.61 -29.91 29.48
C MET A 2 -50.24 -29.61 28.01
N ARG A 3 -51.21 -29.58 27.07
CA ARG A 3 -50.93 -29.35 25.63
C ARG A 3 -50.42 -27.93 25.32
N ASN A 4 -50.89 -26.93 26.07
CA ASN A 4 -50.47 -25.53 25.87
C ASN A 4 -49.09 -25.27 26.51
N PHE A 5 -48.76 -26.00 27.58
CA PHE A 5 -47.47 -25.92 28.26
C PHE A 5 -46.34 -26.55 27.43
N LEU A 6 -46.62 -27.66 26.73
CA LEU A 6 -45.66 -28.30 25.83
C LEU A 6 -45.38 -27.46 24.58
N SER A 7 -46.39 -26.75 24.06
CA SER A 7 -46.25 -25.80 22.93
C SER A 7 -45.41 -24.58 23.31
N LEU A 8 -45.60 -24.03 24.52
CA LEU A 8 -44.81 -22.91 25.04
C LEU A 8 -43.32 -23.28 25.26
N LEU A 9 -43.04 -24.50 25.72
CA LEU A 9 -41.67 -25.02 25.83
C LEU A 9 -41.00 -25.16 24.46
N PHE A 10 -41.72 -25.62 23.44
CA PHE A 10 -41.19 -25.76 22.08
C PHE A 10 -40.85 -24.40 21.43
N ILE A 11 -41.68 -23.37 21.66
CA ILE A 11 -41.44 -22.01 21.17
C ILE A 11 -40.22 -21.38 21.85
N SER A 12 -40.04 -21.61 23.15
CA SER A 12 -38.86 -21.14 23.90
C SER A 12 -37.54 -21.72 23.35
N VAL A 13 -37.53 -23.01 23.01
CA VAL A 13 -36.36 -23.68 22.42
C VAL A 13 -36.05 -23.16 21.02
N LEU A 14 -37.07 -22.81 20.22
CA LEU A 14 -36.90 -22.24 18.88
C LEU A 14 -36.32 -20.82 18.92
N VAL A 15 -36.72 -19.99 19.90
CA VAL A 15 -36.18 -18.63 20.11
C VAL A 15 -34.73 -18.67 20.60
N LEU A 16 -34.36 -19.68 21.38
CA LEU A 16 -32.97 -19.88 21.79
C LEU A 16 -32.08 -20.36 20.63
N PHE A 17 -32.61 -21.12 19.67
CA PHE A 17 -31.86 -21.60 18.50
C PHE A 17 -31.58 -20.50 17.46
N THR A 18 -32.51 -19.55 17.28
CA THR A 18 -32.35 -18.44 16.32
C THR A 18 -31.48 -17.28 16.85
N GLY A 19 -31.16 -17.27 18.15
CA GLY A 19 -30.27 -16.27 18.76
C GLY A 19 -28.77 -16.47 18.51
N TYR A 20 -28.34 -17.64 18.00
CA TYR A 20 -26.92 -17.98 17.87
C TYR A 20 -26.28 -17.67 16.50
N THR A 21 -27.02 -17.23 15.48
CA THR A 21 -26.48 -17.18 14.11
C THR A 21 -26.02 -15.80 13.61
N ASN A 22 -26.04 -14.75 14.45
CA ASN A 22 -25.59 -13.42 14.04
C ASN A 22 -24.20 -13.09 14.57
N ARG A 23 -23.18 -13.88 14.20
CA ARG A 23 -21.78 -13.44 14.25
C ARG A 23 -21.41 -12.97 12.85
N THR A 24 -21.81 -11.75 12.49
CA THR A 24 -21.30 -11.10 11.28
C THR A 24 -19.80 -10.88 11.46
N PHE A 25 -19.02 -11.71 10.78
CA PHE A 25 -17.57 -11.55 10.67
C PHE A 25 -17.31 -10.35 9.75
N SER A 26 -17.28 -9.15 10.34
CA SER A 26 -16.85 -7.95 9.64
C SER A 26 -15.32 -7.97 9.58
N GLN A 27 -14.75 -8.57 8.53
CA GLN A 27 -13.38 -8.27 8.12
C GLN A 27 -13.37 -6.81 7.65
N THR A 28 -13.13 -5.91 8.59
CA THR A 28 -12.72 -4.56 8.25
C THR A 28 -11.26 -4.69 7.82
N ASP A 29 -11.03 -4.91 6.52
CA ASP A 29 -9.73 -4.69 5.89
C ASP A 29 -9.40 -3.21 6.06
N LYS A 30 -8.81 -2.89 7.22
CA LYS A 30 -8.18 -1.59 7.40
C LYS A 30 -7.12 -1.51 6.32
N PRO A 31 -7.06 -0.42 5.54
CA PRO A 31 -6.01 -0.27 4.54
C PRO A 31 -4.67 -0.49 5.24
N GLU A 32 -3.92 -1.50 4.79
CA GLU A 32 -2.67 -1.86 5.43
C GLU A 32 -1.75 -0.65 5.43
N LYS A 33 -1.38 -0.24 6.64
CA LYS A 33 -0.53 0.92 6.83
C LYS A 33 0.92 0.47 6.73
N TYR A 34 1.59 0.89 5.66
CA TYR A 34 3.01 0.62 5.51
C TYR A 34 3.84 1.66 6.27
N SER A 35 4.84 1.17 6.99
CA SER A 35 5.80 1.98 7.74
C SER A 35 7.21 1.59 7.33
N LYS A 36 8.10 2.58 7.28
CA LYS A 36 9.53 2.31 7.14
C LYS A 36 10.09 2.01 8.52
N ILE A 37 10.66 0.82 8.69
CA ILE A 37 11.30 0.42 9.93
C ILE A 37 12.77 0.13 9.72
N LYS A 38 13.53 0.29 10.81
CA LYS A 38 14.95 -0.05 10.92
C LYS A 38 15.09 -1.18 11.93
N ILE A 39 15.50 -2.35 11.48
CA ILE A 39 15.75 -3.52 12.32
C ILE A 39 17.25 -3.58 12.60
N TYR A 40 17.63 -3.63 13.87
CA TYR A 40 19.04 -3.77 14.27
C TYR A 40 19.45 -5.23 14.17
N ILE A 41 20.60 -5.46 13.56
CA ILE A 41 21.17 -6.80 13.38
C ILE A 41 22.53 -6.83 14.04
N ASN A 42 22.69 -7.72 15.01
CA ASN A 42 23.93 -7.84 15.76
C ASN A 42 24.64 -9.16 15.43
N ASN A 43 23.88 -10.25 15.23
CA ASN A 43 24.44 -11.59 15.03
C ASN A 43 23.79 -12.32 13.85
N ASN A 44 24.47 -13.36 13.34
CA ASN A 44 23.95 -14.18 12.24
C ASN A 44 22.62 -14.88 12.59
N THR A 45 22.39 -15.16 13.87
CA THR A 45 21.13 -15.72 14.40
C THR A 45 19.91 -14.82 14.20
N ASP A 46 20.12 -13.51 14.01
CA ASP A 46 19.02 -12.56 13.78
C ASP A 46 18.45 -12.72 12.35
N PHE A 47 19.26 -13.21 11.40
CA PHE A 47 18.80 -13.56 10.05
C PHE A 47 17.91 -14.79 10.05
N ASP A 48 18.28 -15.82 10.81
CA ASP A 48 17.46 -17.03 10.93
C ASP A 48 16.09 -16.71 11.55
N ARG A 49 16.07 -15.77 12.51
CA ARG A 49 14.82 -15.27 13.11
C ARG A 49 13.97 -14.53 12.08
N LEU A 50 14.55 -13.65 11.27
CA LEU A 50 13.83 -12.95 10.20
C LEU A 50 13.13 -13.93 9.24
N SER A 51 13.86 -14.93 8.75
CA SER A 51 13.31 -15.95 7.85
C SER A 51 12.25 -16.84 8.53
N ALA A 52 12.37 -17.11 9.83
CA ALA A 52 11.40 -17.91 10.57
C ALA A 52 10.03 -17.23 10.74
N TYR A 53 9.95 -15.91 10.63
CA TYR A 53 8.69 -15.15 10.71
C TYR A 53 8.08 -14.80 9.35
N ASP A 54 8.52 -15.48 8.28
CA ASP A 54 8.05 -15.27 6.90
C ASP A 54 8.24 -13.83 6.41
N LEU A 55 9.19 -13.10 7.02
CA LEU A 55 9.54 -11.75 6.63
C LEU A 55 10.51 -11.83 5.44
N HIS A 56 9.93 -12.05 4.26
CA HIS A 56 10.64 -11.95 2.99
C HIS A 56 10.96 -10.49 2.70
N ILE A 57 12.11 -10.01 3.18
CA ILE A 57 12.52 -8.63 2.93
C ILE A 57 13.13 -8.50 1.53
N ASP A 58 12.27 -8.51 0.52
CA ASP A 58 12.66 -8.45 -0.90
C ASP A 58 13.26 -7.08 -1.30
N HIS A 59 12.90 -6.02 -0.56
CA HIS A 59 13.31 -4.65 -0.82
C HIS A 59 14.03 -4.00 0.37
N ALA A 60 14.85 -4.79 1.08
CA ALA A 60 15.65 -4.34 2.20
C ALA A 60 16.88 -3.56 1.76
N VAL A 61 17.12 -2.40 2.37
CA VAL A 61 18.46 -1.80 2.38
C VAL A 61 19.22 -2.40 3.56
N ARG A 62 20.11 -3.35 3.26
CA ARG A 62 20.98 -3.99 4.26
C ARG A 62 22.25 -3.16 4.45
N LYS A 63 22.52 -2.74 5.68
CA LYS A 63 23.81 -2.20 6.11
C LYS A 63 24.41 -3.12 7.18
N ASN A 64 25.70 -2.97 7.46
CA ASN A 64 26.45 -3.88 8.35
C ASN A 64 25.77 -4.15 9.71
N ASN A 65 25.02 -3.18 10.25
CA ASN A 65 24.44 -3.27 11.60
C ASN A 65 22.92 -3.13 11.62
N PHE A 66 22.27 -2.92 10.46
CA PHE A 66 20.82 -2.73 10.40
C PHE A 66 20.23 -2.99 9.02
N ILE A 67 18.95 -3.31 9.00
CA ILE A 67 18.13 -3.39 7.80
C ILE A 67 17.07 -2.30 7.85
N GLU A 68 16.92 -1.57 6.75
CA GLU A 68 15.76 -0.72 6.53
C GLU A 68 14.83 -1.35 5.52
N ALA A 69 13.55 -1.46 5.87
CA ALA A 69 12.53 -2.02 5.01
C ALA A 69 11.19 -1.31 5.20
N TRP A 70 10.37 -1.32 4.15
CA TRP A 70 8.96 -0.95 4.24
C TRP A 70 8.19 -2.21 4.60
N LEU A 71 7.55 -2.20 5.77
CA LEU A 71 6.74 -3.32 6.24
C LEU A 71 5.31 -2.85 6.50
N SER A 72 4.36 -3.74 6.24
CA SER A 72 2.96 -3.59 6.64
C SER A 72 2.82 -3.67 8.16
N GLN A 73 1.65 -3.28 8.66
CA GLN A 73 1.37 -3.38 10.10
C GLN A 73 1.42 -4.83 10.59
N SER A 74 0.95 -5.78 9.79
CA SER A 74 0.94 -7.22 10.12
C SER A 74 2.36 -7.77 10.21
N GLU A 75 3.25 -7.37 9.30
CA GLU A 75 4.68 -7.73 9.33
C GLU A 75 5.42 -7.11 10.52
N ILE A 76 5.10 -5.86 10.89
CA ILE A 76 5.69 -5.22 12.08
C ILE A 76 5.28 -5.95 13.36
N GLU A 77 4.06 -6.48 13.43
CA GLU A 77 3.63 -7.32 14.55
C GLU A 77 4.42 -8.64 14.60
N SER A 78 4.76 -9.23 13.46
CA SER A 78 5.67 -10.39 13.38
C SER A 78 7.08 -10.03 13.84
N VAL A 79 7.62 -8.88 13.43
CA VAL A 79 8.91 -8.36 13.93
C VAL A 79 8.86 -8.18 15.44
N LYS A 80 7.77 -7.65 16.00
CA LYS A 80 7.60 -7.50 17.44
C LYS A 80 7.58 -8.86 18.16
N LYS A 81 6.92 -9.86 17.60
CA LYS A 81 6.88 -11.23 18.15
C LYS A 81 8.24 -11.93 18.11
N SER A 82 9.09 -11.59 17.14
CA SER A 82 10.45 -12.12 17.03
C SER A 82 11.40 -11.65 18.14
N GLY A 83 11.02 -10.60 18.88
CA GLY A 83 11.87 -10.01 19.94
C GLY A 83 13.06 -9.23 19.42
N MET A 84 13.15 -8.98 18.11
CA MET A 84 14.20 -8.15 17.53
C MET A 84 14.06 -6.68 17.92
N SER A 85 15.20 -6.00 18.07
CA SER A 85 15.23 -4.55 18.28
C SER A 85 14.94 -3.84 16.96
N TYR A 86 13.87 -3.05 16.92
CA TYR A 86 13.51 -2.26 15.76
C TYR A 86 13.12 -0.83 16.13
N GLN A 87 13.22 0.07 15.16
CA GLN A 87 12.84 1.47 15.27
C GLN A 87 11.97 1.84 14.07
N ILE A 88 10.84 2.50 14.32
CA ILE A 88 9.99 3.04 13.25
C ILE A 88 10.59 4.38 12.80
N LEU A 89 11.02 4.47 11.54
CA LEU A 89 11.54 5.69 10.94
C LEU A 89 10.43 6.55 10.35
N ILE A 90 9.51 5.93 9.62
CA ILE A 90 8.35 6.58 8.99
C ILE A 90 7.13 5.75 9.34
N SER A 91 6.18 6.31 10.09
CA SER A 91 5.01 5.59 10.59
C SER A 91 3.86 5.47 9.60
N ASP A 92 3.89 6.23 8.50
CA ASP A 92 2.85 6.27 7.48
C ASP A 92 3.46 6.69 6.16
N TRP A 93 3.61 5.74 5.24
CA TRP A 93 4.13 6.01 3.91
C TRP A 93 3.30 7.07 3.17
N LYS A 94 1.96 6.97 3.23
CA LYS A 94 1.07 7.86 2.48
C LYS A 94 1.19 9.28 2.99
N LYS A 95 1.13 9.46 4.32
CA LYS A 95 1.29 10.78 4.94
C LYS A 95 2.66 11.38 4.65
N TYR A 96 3.71 10.56 4.62
CA TYR A 96 5.07 11.02 4.31
C TYR A 96 5.17 11.54 2.88
N TYR A 97 4.72 10.77 1.88
CA TYR A 97 4.74 11.18 0.47
C TYR A 97 3.80 12.35 0.18
N ASP A 98 2.66 12.43 0.88
CA ASP A 98 1.73 13.55 0.76
C ASP A 98 2.32 14.87 1.28
N ALA A 99 3.23 14.80 2.27
CA ALA A 99 3.90 15.94 2.88
C ALA A 99 5.16 16.40 2.14
N LEU A 100 5.64 15.64 1.15
CA LEU A 100 6.79 16.06 0.34
C LEU A 100 6.46 17.36 -0.41
N PRO A 101 7.43 18.28 -0.54
CA PRO A 101 7.22 19.51 -1.28
C PRO A 101 6.82 19.19 -2.72
N LYS A 102 5.67 19.73 -3.13
CA LYS A 102 5.15 19.58 -4.48
C LYS A 102 5.50 20.85 -5.25
N MET A 103 5.96 20.69 -6.50
CA MET A 103 6.15 21.85 -7.36
C MET A 103 4.83 22.60 -7.48
N ASN A 104 4.89 23.92 -7.35
CA ASN A 104 3.73 24.76 -7.59
C ASN A 104 3.39 24.80 -9.09
N ALA A 105 2.17 25.22 -9.44
CA ALA A 105 1.73 25.26 -10.84
C ALA A 105 2.64 26.11 -11.74
N GLY A 106 3.27 27.17 -11.20
CA GLY A 106 4.21 28.01 -11.94
C GLY A 106 5.58 27.34 -12.18
N GLU A 107 6.05 26.53 -11.24
CA GLU A 107 7.26 25.71 -11.38
C GLU A 107 7.04 24.58 -12.38
N ILE A 108 5.88 23.91 -12.31
CA ILE A 108 5.48 22.89 -13.29
C ILE A 108 5.44 23.51 -14.69
N ARG A 109 4.79 24.67 -14.84
CA ARG A 109 4.70 25.35 -16.14
C ARG A 109 6.07 25.72 -16.70
N ARG A 110 6.96 26.29 -15.88
CA ARG A 110 8.34 26.59 -16.30
C ARG A 110 9.12 25.34 -16.68
N ALA A 111 8.94 24.24 -15.95
CA ALA A 111 9.60 22.98 -16.26
C ALA A 111 9.11 22.39 -17.60
N ILE A 112 7.80 22.49 -17.89
CA ILE A 112 7.23 22.11 -19.19
C ILE A 112 7.76 23.02 -20.30
N GLU A 113 7.74 24.35 -20.11
CA GLU A 113 8.27 25.32 -21.08
C GLU A 113 9.74 25.02 -21.42
N ASN A 114 10.56 24.70 -20.42
CA ASN A 114 11.95 24.27 -20.62
C ASN A 114 12.07 22.92 -21.36
N SER A 115 11.18 21.97 -21.06
CA SER A 115 11.16 20.64 -21.72
C SER A 115 10.74 20.74 -23.19
N VAL A 116 9.81 21.64 -23.51
CA VAL A 116 9.44 21.97 -24.89
C VAL A 116 10.62 22.61 -25.61
N ALA A 117 11.31 23.56 -24.97
CA ALA A 117 12.43 24.25 -25.58
C ALA A 117 13.66 23.35 -25.82
N THR A 118 13.89 22.35 -24.97
CA THR A 118 15.08 21.49 -25.03
C THR A 118 14.83 20.21 -25.79
N ASP A 119 13.71 19.55 -25.52
CA ASP A 119 13.43 18.17 -25.96
C ASP A 119 12.16 18.05 -26.83
N ASN A 120 11.49 19.17 -27.12
CA ASN A 120 10.20 19.22 -27.83
C ASN A 120 9.11 18.36 -27.16
N VAL A 121 9.19 18.17 -25.83
CA VAL A 121 8.21 17.43 -25.03
C VAL A 121 7.30 18.41 -24.30
N SER A 122 6.02 18.46 -24.69
CA SER A 122 5.01 19.35 -24.10
C SER A 122 4.26 18.74 -22.90
N HIS A 123 4.45 17.45 -22.63
CA HIS A 123 3.70 16.74 -21.61
C HIS A 123 4.38 16.79 -20.24
N SER A 124 3.68 17.33 -19.25
CA SER A 124 4.07 17.17 -17.84
C SER A 124 4.10 15.71 -17.42
N ILE A 125 5.20 15.30 -16.78
CA ILE A 125 5.36 14.03 -16.04
C ILE A 125 5.19 14.22 -14.52
N TYR A 126 4.88 15.43 -14.08
CA TYR A 126 4.75 15.76 -12.66
C TYR A 126 3.36 15.41 -12.14
N GLY A 127 3.30 14.78 -10.96
CA GLY A 127 2.05 14.36 -10.34
C GLY A 127 1.94 14.69 -8.86
N SER A 128 0.83 14.26 -8.26
CA SER A 128 0.47 14.65 -6.88
C SER A 128 1.12 13.78 -5.79
N MET A 129 1.77 12.67 -6.16
CA MET A 129 2.41 11.73 -5.25
C MET A 129 3.88 12.12 -5.03
N GLY A 130 4.11 13.20 -4.27
CA GLY A 130 5.46 13.71 -4.00
C GLY A 130 6.20 14.16 -5.26
N GLY A 131 5.49 14.65 -6.28
CA GLY A 131 6.05 15.04 -7.57
C GLY A 131 5.90 13.98 -8.65
N PHE A 132 5.57 12.74 -8.30
CA PHE A 132 5.29 11.65 -9.25
C PHE A 132 3.79 11.48 -9.50
N LEU A 133 3.44 10.92 -10.66
CA LEU A 133 2.06 10.58 -11.01
C LEU A 133 1.57 9.41 -10.15
N THR A 134 0.35 9.54 -9.62
CA THR A 134 -0.37 8.37 -9.10
C THR A 134 -0.74 7.44 -10.26
N TYR A 135 -1.03 6.18 -9.98
CA TYR A 135 -1.53 5.25 -11.00
C TYR A 135 -2.74 5.79 -11.78
N SER A 136 -3.69 6.41 -11.07
CA SER A 136 -4.85 7.05 -11.71
C SER A 136 -4.46 8.23 -12.62
N GLN A 137 -3.47 9.02 -12.22
CA GLN A 137 -2.96 10.13 -13.04
C GLN A 137 -2.18 9.65 -14.25
N VAL A 138 -1.41 8.55 -14.13
CA VAL A 138 -0.76 7.90 -15.26
C VAL A 138 -1.80 7.44 -16.27
N ASN A 139 -2.86 6.75 -15.84
CA ASN A 139 -3.91 6.29 -16.75
C ASN A 139 -4.62 7.45 -17.44
N ALA A 140 -5.02 8.49 -16.68
CA ALA A 140 -5.64 9.68 -17.27
C ALA A 140 -4.70 10.38 -18.28
N LYS A 141 -3.39 10.35 -18.02
CA LYS A 141 -2.39 10.89 -18.94
C LYS A 141 -2.29 10.04 -20.21
N LEU A 142 -2.22 8.71 -20.08
CA LEU A 142 -2.21 7.79 -21.22
C LEU A 142 -3.45 7.96 -22.10
N ASP A 143 -4.63 8.14 -21.48
CA ASP A 143 -5.88 8.41 -22.20
C ASP A 143 -5.82 9.75 -22.95
N SER A 144 -5.27 10.81 -22.33
CA SER A 144 -5.08 12.10 -23.00
C SER A 144 -4.14 12.02 -24.20
N MET A 145 -3.04 11.27 -24.08
CA MET A 145 -2.10 11.04 -25.19
C MET A 145 -2.74 10.25 -26.33
N ARG A 146 -3.64 9.31 -26.02
CA ARG A 146 -4.39 8.56 -27.04
C ARG A 146 -5.34 9.44 -27.84
N LEU A 147 -5.94 10.46 -27.20
CA LEU A 147 -6.80 11.43 -27.87
C LEU A 147 -6.02 12.43 -28.72
N GLU A 148 -4.84 12.84 -28.26
CA GLU A 148 -3.97 13.81 -28.93
C GLU A 148 -3.22 13.20 -30.14
N TYR A 149 -2.93 11.89 -30.09
CA TYR A 149 -2.27 11.15 -31.17
C TYR A 149 -3.12 9.98 -31.70
N PRO A 150 -4.25 10.26 -32.39
CA PRO A 150 -5.10 9.24 -32.98
C PRO A 150 -4.46 8.66 -34.25
N GLY A 151 -3.49 7.76 -34.10
CA GLY A 151 -2.84 7.10 -35.24
C GLY A 151 -1.52 6.40 -34.95
N THR A 152 -0.86 6.72 -33.85
CA THR A 152 0.29 5.96 -33.34
C THR A 152 -0.20 4.84 -32.43
N ASP A 153 0.18 3.60 -32.74
CA ASP A 153 -0.06 2.44 -31.86
C ASP A 153 0.67 2.65 -30.51
N LEU A 154 0.03 3.32 -29.55
CA LEU A 154 0.53 3.47 -28.18
C LEU A 154 0.85 2.10 -27.53
N GLY A 155 0.22 1.02 -28.00
CA GLY A 155 0.52 -0.35 -27.57
C GLY A 155 1.95 -0.82 -27.87
N LYS A 156 2.65 -0.21 -28.84
CA LYS A 156 4.08 -0.49 -29.10
C LYS A 156 5.01 0.33 -28.22
N ILE A 157 4.61 1.54 -27.84
CA ILE A 157 5.41 2.44 -27.00
C ILE A 157 5.44 1.93 -25.55
N CYS A 158 4.31 1.41 -25.04
CA CYS A 158 4.24 0.85 -23.68
C CYS A 158 5.02 -0.46 -23.50
N ASN A 159 5.19 -1.27 -24.55
CA ASN A 159 5.97 -2.51 -24.49
C ASN A 159 7.50 -2.30 -24.50
N GLY A 160 7.97 -1.15 -25.00
CA GLY A 160 9.40 -0.84 -25.05
C GLY A 160 9.98 -0.27 -23.74
N PHE A 161 9.12 0.18 -22.82
CA PHE A 161 9.55 0.77 -21.55
C PHE A 161 9.67 -0.26 -20.41
N PHE A 162 9.27 -1.51 -20.66
CA PHE A 162 9.32 -2.64 -19.71
C PHE A 162 10.29 -3.77 -20.13
N SER A 163 11.17 -3.52 -21.11
CA SER A 163 12.23 -4.46 -21.48
C SER A 163 13.61 -3.98 -21.07
#